data_AF-A0A9N8ERU4-F1
#
_entry.id   AF-A0A9N8ERU4-F1
#
_cell.length_a   1.000
_cell.length_b   1.000
_cell.length_c   1.000
_cell.angle_alpha   90.00
_cell.angle_beta   90.00
_cell.angle_gamma   90.00
#
_symmetry.space_group_name_H-M   'P 1'
#
loop_
_entity.id
_entity.type
_entity.pdbx_description
1 polymer ?
#
loop_
_entity_poly.entity_id
_entity_poly.type
_entity_poly.pdbx_seq_one_letter_code
_entity_poly.pdbx_strand_id
1 'polypeptide(L)'
;MLNKVATILPSSFVPGENHIIIGRGRFVKQHVANRRFTKMITDIAVEYSAAPCKAEKGVILTKLINRIHDQSPDAGFVRKDPITGQWSLVEESLARQTAAQALRNHLSSEYRSSKQFKQKRRIEQIKEMEELKRTNSGNSIDNAMRVSALYGSPTRSTSTASSRCVSPDDDETNQIKDTLSLLMSAFGSGINKGDNPFEPRPLPPSMDLSNQLRFEPLRFAV
;
A
#
# COMPACT_ATOMS: atom_id res chain seq x y z
N MET A 1 21.73 16.34 10.26
CA MET A 1 20.84 15.76 11.28
C MET A 1 19.62 16.66 11.39
N LEU A 2 18.49 16.28 10.79
CA LEU A 2 17.25 17.07 10.80
C LEU A 2 16.44 16.67 12.04
N ASN A 3 16.00 17.66 12.81
CA ASN A 3 15.31 17.49 14.08
C ASN A 3 14.04 16.63 13.92
N LYS A 4 13.93 15.58 14.74
CA LYS A 4 12.90 14.53 14.68
C LYS A 4 11.55 14.95 15.31
N VAL A 5 11.30 16.25 15.46
CA VAL A 5 10.12 16.78 16.15
C VAL A 5 9.20 17.43 15.12
N ALA A 6 7.97 16.92 15.01
CA ALA A 6 6.94 17.56 14.18
C ALA A 6 6.76 19.00 14.65
N THR A 7 7.05 19.95 13.77
CA THR A 7 7.00 21.37 14.11
C THR A 7 5.55 21.83 14.01
N ILE A 8 4.97 22.19 15.16
CA ILE A 8 3.60 22.70 15.23
C ILE A 8 3.57 24.10 14.60
N LEU A 9 2.62 24.33 13.70
CA LEU A 9 2.46 25.62 13.02
C LEU A 9 1.49 26.52 13.81
N PRO A 10 1.53 27.85 13.60
CA PRO A 10 0.61 28.79 14.26
C PRO A 10 -0.86 28.42 14.05
N SER A 11 -1.73 28.75 15.00
CA SER A 11 -3.18 28.48 14.90
C SER A 11 -3.86 29.21 13.73
N SER A 12 -3.28 30.32 13.27
CA SER A 12 -3.71 31.08 12.09
C SER A 12 -3.18 30.54 10.76
N PHE A 13 -2.39 29.46 10.78
CA PHE A 13 -1.79 28.91 9.58
C PHE A 13 -2.84 28.31 8.65
N VAL A 14 -2.80 28.71 7.38
CA VAL A 14 -3.60 28.15 6.30
C VAL A 14 -2.66 27.61 5.23
N PRO A 15 -2.79 26.33 4.82
CA PRO A 15 -1.98 25.77 3.75
C PRO A 15 -2.15 26.58 2.46
N GLY A 16 -1.05 27.20 2.02
CA GLY A 16 -0.95 27.86 0.71
C GLY A 16 -0.59 26.90 -0.43
N GLU A 17 -0.31 27.44 -1.61
CA GLU A 17 -0.08 26.65 -2.84
C GLU A 17 1.15 25.73 -2.82
N ASN A 18 2.10 26.00 -1.94
CA ASN A 18 3.35 25.24 -1.79
C ASN A 18 3.30 24.20 -0.66
N HIS A 19 2.16 24.10 0.04
CA HIS A 19 1.97 23.20 1.17
C HIS A 19 1.15 21.97 0.76
N ILE A 20 1.82 20.82 0.71
CA ILE A 20 1.19 19.55 0.34
C ILE A 20 0.47 18.98 1.55
N ILE A 21 -0.85 18.85 1.45
CA ILE A 21 -1.68 18.37 2.56
C ILE A 21 -1.66 16.84 2.59
N ILE A 22 -1.22 16.28 3.71
CA ILE A 22 -1.35 14.86 4.00
C ILE A 22 -2.71 14.60 4.64
N GLY A 23 -3.54 13.80 3.96
CA GLY A 23 -4.86 13.43 4.45
C GLY A 23 -5.65 12.60 3.45
N ARG A 24 -6.91 12.34 3.79
CA ARG A 24 -7.88 11.67 2.92
C ARG A 24 -9.02 12.63 2.57
N GLY A 25 -9.74 12.32 1.51
CA GLY A 25 -10.93 13.07 1.09
C GLY A 25 -10.73 13.89 -0.19
N ARG A 26 -11.85 14.42 -0.70
CA ARG A 26 -11.91 15.16 -1.98
C ARG A 26 -11.17 16.49 -1.90
N PHE A 27 -11.36 17.23 -0.82
CA PHE A 27 -10.72 18.53 -0.59
C PHE A 27 -9.18 18.45 -0.69
N VAL A 28 -8.58 17.47 0.01
CA VAL A 28 -7.13 17.22 -0.02
C VAL A 28 -6.64 16.93 -1.44
N LYS A 29 -7.37 16.10 -2.20
CA LYS A 29 -7.00 15.77 -3.59
C LYS A 29 -7.12 16.96 -4.56
N GLN A 30 -8.06 17.86 -4.31
CA GLN A 30 -8.32 19.01 -5.17
C GLN A 30 -7.41 20.21 -4.86
N HIS A 31 -6.72 20.20 -3.72
CA HIS A 31 -5.77 21.23 -3.32
C HIS A 31 -4.69 21.46 -4.38
N VAL A 32 -4.33 22.72 -4.62
CA VAL A 32 -3.40 23.12 -5.70
C VAL A 32 -2.05 22.43 -5.55
N ALA A 33 -1.49 22.43 -4.34
CA ALA A 33 -0.22 21.76 -4.03
C ALA A 33 -0.29 20.25 -4.31
N ASN A 34 -1.39 19.59 -3.95
CA ASN A 34 -1.55 18.13 -4.12
C ASN A 34 -1.72 17.75 -5.60
N ARG A 35 -2.35 18.62 -6.40
CA ARG A 35 -2.41 18.44 -7.86
C ARG A 35 -1.02 18.58 -8.49
N ARG A 36 -0.23 19.59 -8.09
CA ARG A 36 1.17 19.76 -8.53
C ARG A 36 2.02 18.54 -8.12
N PHE A 37 1.87 18.09 -6.87
CA PHE A 37 2.52 16.88 -6.37
C PHE A 37 2.16 15.64 -7.18
N THR A 38 0.90 15.46 -7.54
CA THR A 38 0.49 14.33 -8.39
C THR A 38 1.17 14.35 -9.76
N LYS A 39 1.37 15.53 -10.36
CA LYS A 39 2.14 15.66 -11.61
C LYS A 39 3.60 15.27 -11.41
N MET A 40 4.25 15.76 -10.35
CA MET A 40 5.63 15.38 -10.04
C MET A 40 5.77 13.86 -9.82
N ILE A 41 4.77 13.21 -9.22
CA ILE A 41 4.73 11.75 -9.06
C ILE A 41 4.65 11.04 -10.41
N THR A 42 3.84 11.54 -11.36
CA THR A 42 3.77 10.98 -12.72
C THR A 42 5.13 11.11 -13.43
N ASP A 43 5.79 12.26 -13.31
CA ASP A 43 7.07 12.52 -14.00
C ASP A 43 8.17 11.55 -13.57
N ILE A 44 8.24 11.23 -12.27
CA ILE A 44 9.26 10.31 -11.72
C ILE A 44 8.84 8.83 -11.75
N ALA A 45 7.58 8.53 -12.09
CA ALA A 45 7.03 7.18 -12.00
C ALA A 45 7.83 6.17 -12.85
N VAL A 46 8.24 6.60 -14.05
CA VAL A 46 9.04 5.80 -14.98
C VAL A 46 10.39 5.45 -14.35
N GLU A 47 11.15 6.45 -13.88
CA GLU A 47 12.45 6.27 -13.22
C GLU A 47 12.33 5.36 -11.98
N TYR A 48 11.30 5.59 -11.15
CA TYR A 48 11.05 4.80 -9.95
C TYR A 48 10.72 3.33 -10.26
N SER A 49 9.98 3.07 -11.34
CA SER A 49 9.62 1.70 -11.75
C SER A 49 10.82 0.94 -12.33
N ALA A 50 11.72 1.64 -13.02
CA ALA A 50 12.92 1.09 -13.62
C ALA A 50 14.01 0.76 -12.59
N ALA A 51 13.98 1.41 -11.42
CA ALA A 51 14.97 1.20 -10.37
C ALA A 51 14.98 -0.27 -9.86
N PRO A 52 16.12 -0.98 -9.95
CA PRO A 52 16.24 -2.39 -9.57
C PRO A 52 16.18 -2.60 -8.06
N CYS A 53 16.76 -1.70 -7.26
CA CYS A 53 16.92 -1.90 -5.82
C CYS A 53 16.16 -0.88 -4.95
N LYS A 54 15.99 -1.22 -3.66
CA LYS A 54 15.31 -0.36 -2.68
C LYS A 54 16.10 0.92 -2.38
N ALA A 55 17.43 0.85 -2.40
CA ALA A 55 18.31 1.99 -2.14
C ALA A 55 18.13 3.07 -3.21
N GLU A 56 18.18 2.70 -4.49
CA GLU A 56 17.95 3.62 -5.61
C GLU A 56 16.55 4.24 -5.58
N LYS A 57 15.51 3.46 -5.24
CA LYS A 57 14.16 3.99 -5.01
C LYS A 57 14.14 5.04 -3.90
N GLY A 58 14.92 4.83 -2.84
CA GLY A 58 15.12 5.81 -1.77
C GLY A 58 15.77 7.11 -2.26
N VAL A 59 16.78 7.02 -3.14
CA VAL A 59 17.44 8.18 -3.75
C VAL A 59 16.45 8.96 -4.62
N ILE A 60 15.64 8.30 -5.44
CA ILE A 60 14.62 8.94 -6.29
C ILE A 60 13.60 9.70 -5.42
N LEU A 61 13.13 9.10 -4.33
CA LEU A 61 12.21 9.76 -3.39
C LEU A 61 12.85 10.97 -2.70
N THR A 62 14.13 10.89 -2.36
CA THR A 62 14.87 11.99 -1.72
C THR A 62 15.03 13.14 -2.71
N LYS A 63 15.38 12.87 -3.97
CA LYS A 63 15.43 13.87 -5.05
C LYS A 63 14.08 14.57 -5.24
N LEU A 64 12.97 13.83 -5.22
CA LEU A 64 11.63 14.41 -5.31
C LEU A 64 11.35 15.40 -4.18
N ILE A 65 11.69 15.04 -2.94
CA ILE A 65 11.40 15.87 -1.77
C ILE A 65 12.28 17.12 -1.78
N ASN A 66 13.56 16.98 -2.12
CA ASN A 66 14.45 18.13 -2.30
C ASN A 66 13.88 19.09 -3.35
N ARG A 67 13.42 18.56 -4.50
CA ARG A 67 12.75 19.38 -5.52
C ARG A 67 11.51 20.11 -5.02
N ILE A 68 10.78 19.56 -4.05
CA ILE A 68 9.63 20.23 -3.43
C ILE A 68 10.11 21.38 -2.54
N HIS A 69 11.14 21.16 -1.72
CA HIS A 69 11.72 22.20 -0.86
C HIS A 69 12.42 23.30 -1.67
N ASP A 70 13.00 22.98 -2.82
CA ASP A 70 13.66 23.96 -3.69
C ASP A 70 12.66 24.95 -4.33
N GLN A 71 11.36 24.65 -4.35
CA GLN A 71 10.34 25.55 -4.91
C GLN A 71 10.09 26.78 -4.04
N SER A 72 10.23 26.66 -2.72
CA SER A 72 9.97 27.73 -1.76
C SER A 72 10.56 27.36 -0.40
N PRO A 73 11.12 28.31 0.37
CA PRO A 73 11.68 28.03 1.70
C PRO A 73 10.64 27.41 2.66
N ASP A 74 9.37 27.81 2.52
CA ASP A 74 8.26 27.29 3.31
C ASP A 74 7.54 26.09 2.66
N ALA A 75 8.01 25.60 1.51
CA ALA A 75 7.40 24.43 0.88
C ALA A 75 7.60 23.18 1.74
N GLY A 76 6.56 22.36 1.81
CA GLY A 76 6.65 21.13 2.57
C GLY A 76 5.34 20.39 2.68
N PHE A 77 5.39 19.31 3.44
CA PHE A 77 4.23 18.50 3.75
C PHE A 77 3.61 18.96 5.06
N VAL A 78 2.30 19.11 5.08
CA VAL A 78 1.56 19.54 6.28
C VAL A 78 0.47 18.54 6.60
N ARG A 79 0.24 18.30 7.90
CA ARG A 79 -0.83 17.45 8.40
C ARG A 79 -1.67 18.22 9.40
N LYS A 80 -2.98 18.12 9.26
CA LYS A 80 -3.94 18.63 10.27
C LYS A 80 -4.13 17.57 11.34
N ASP A 81 -3.94 17.94 12.59
CA ASP A 81 -4.25 17.08 13.72
C ASP A 81 -5.78 16.98 13.89
N PRO A 82 -6.38 15.78 13.91
CA PRO A 82 -7.83 15.63 14.07
C PRO A 82 -8.36 16.08 15.44
N ILE A 83 -7.52 16.07 16.49
CA ILE A 83 -7.95 16.39 17.85
C ILE A 83 -7.92 17.89 18.08
N THR A 84 -6.75 18.53 17.87
CA THR A 84 -6.58 19.96 18.10
C THR A 84 -7.06 20.82 16.92
N GLY A 85 -7.19 20.22 15.74
CA GLY A 85 -7.46 20.96 14.51
C GLY A 85 -6.27 21.79 14.00
N GLN A 86 -5.11 21.70 14.64
CA GLN A 86 -3.92 22.49 14.31
C GLN A 86 -3.11 21.86 13.16
N TRP A 87 -2.44 22.70 12.38
CA TRP A 87 -1.52 22.24 11.34
C TRP A 87 -0.13 21.99 11.92
N SER A 88 0.53 20.96 11.39
CA SER A 88 1.90 20.61 11.74
C SER A 88 2.71 20.35 10.46
N LEU A 89 3.95 20.80 10.46
CA LEU A 89 4.92 20.46 9.43
C LEU A 89 5.35 19.00 9.63
N VAL A 90 5.37 18.27 8.52
CA VAL A 90 5.64 16.85 8.50
C VAL A 90 7.14 16.62 8.29
N GLU A 91 7.68 15.65 9.03
CA GLU A 91 9.06 15.21 8.90
C GLU A 91 9.34 14.58 7.53
N GLU A 92 10.57 14.71 7.05
CA GLU A 92 11.06 14.12 5.80
C GLU A 92 10.80 12.61 5.70
N SER A 93 10.90 11.86 6.81
CA SER A 93 10.62 10.43 6.82
C SER A 93 9.17 10.11 6.41
N LEU A 94 8.20 10.84 6.96
CA LEU A 94 6.78 10.69 6.63
C LEU A 94 6.46 11.27 5.25
N ALA A 95 7.15 12.34 4.82
CA ALA A 95 7.08 12.86 3.45
C ALA A 95 7.51 11.79 2.43
N ARG A 96 8.65 11.10 2.68
CA ARG A 96 9.12 9.97 1.84
C ARG A 96 8.14 8.82 1.79
N GLN A 97 7.57 8.44 2.93
CA GLN A 97 6.56 7.38 2.97
C GLN A 97 5.31 7.78 2.15
N THR A 98 4.89 9.04 2.25
CA THR A 98 3.74 9.57 1.50
C THR A 98 4.02 9.57 0.00
N ALA A 99 5.20 10.02 -0.42
CA ALA A 99 5.64 9.96 -1.81
C ALA A 99 5.72 8.53 -2.35
N ALA A 100 6.33 7.61 -1.59
CA ALA A 100 6.39 6.20 -1.96
C ALA A 100 4.99 5.59 -2.11
N GLN A 101 4.07 5.91 -1.21
CA GLN A 101 2.70 5.43 -1.29
C GLN A 101 1.95 6.02 -2.49
N ALA A 102 2.15 7.31 -2.79
CA ALA A 102 1.57 7.96 -3.96
C ALA A 102 2.06 7.32 -5.27
N LEU A 103 3.36 7.02 -5.37
CA LEU A 103 3.94 6.29 -6.50
C LEU A 103 3.36 4.89 -6.66
N ARG A 104 3.29 4.10 -5.57
CA ARG A 104 2.68 2.76 -5.62
C ARG A 104 1.22 2.83 -6.10
N ASN A 105 0.46 3.80 -5.60
CA ASN A 105 -0.92 3.99 -6.03
C ASN A 105 -1.01 4.34 -7.52
N HIS A 106 -0.14 5.23 -8.00
CA HIS A 106 -0.05 5.63 -9.40
C HIS A 106 0.29 4.44 -10.32
N LEU A 107 1.35 3.67 -10.01
CA LEU A 107 1.73 2.50 -10.81
C LEU A 107 0.67 1.38 -10.75
N SER A 108 -0.03 1.25 -9.63
CA SER A 108 -1.08 0.24 -9.48
C SER A 108 -2.33 0.53 -10.31
N SER A 109 -2.64 1.81 -10.59
CA SER A 109 -3.82 2.18 -11.37
C SER A 109 -3.63 1.92 -12.86
N GLU A 110 -2.40 1.97 -13.35
CA GLU A 110 -2.05 1.66 -14.75
C GLU A 110 -2.28 0.19 -15.12
N TYR A 111 -2.28 -0.72 -14.14
CA TYR A 111 -2.46 -2.13 -14.41
C TYR A 111 -3.90 -2.48 -14.84
N ARG A 112 -4.05 -3.29 -15.90
CA ARG A 112 -5.36 -3.65 -16.49
C ARG A 112 -6.33 -4.34 -15.54
N SER A 113 -5.84 -5.02 -14.50
CA SER A 113 -6.70 -5.66 -13.50
C SER A 113 -7.18 -4.71 -12.39
N SER A 114 -6.63 -3.49 -12.34
CA SER A 114 -6.95 -2.54 -11.29
C SER A 114 -8.44 -2.17 -11.32
N LYS A 115 -9.02 -1.90 -10.14
CA LYS A 115 -10.42 -1.47 -10.02
C LYS A 115 -10.67 -0.19 -10.83
N GLN A 116 -9.70 0.72 -10.83
CA GLN A 116 -9.77 1.99 -11.55
C GLN A 116 -9.77 1.78 -13.08
N PHE A 117 -8.90 0.90 -13.59
CA PHE A 117 -8.87 0.56 -15.02
C PHE A 117 -10.19 -0.09 -15.46
N LYS A 118 -10.70 -1.07 -14.70
CA LYS A 118 -11.99 -1.71 -14.97
C LYS A 118 -13.15 -0.70 -14.92
N GLN A 119 -13.14 0.23 -13.98
CA GLN A 119 -14.15 1.27 -13.86
C GLN A 119 -14.10 2.24 -15.05
N LYS A 120 -12.91 2.70 -15.44
CA LYS A 120 -12.71 3.55 -16.62
C LYS A 120 -13.25 2.87 -17.89
N ARG A 121 -12.89 1.59 -18.10
CA ARG A 121 -13.41 0.79 -19.22
C ARG A 121 -14.94 0.69 -19.22
N ARG A 122 -15.58 0.48 -18.06
CA ARG A 122 -17.04 0.45 -17.96
C ARG A 122 -17.67 1.79 -18.34
N ILE A 123 -17.09 2.91 -17.90
CA ILE A 123 -17.59 4.25 -18.22
C ILE A 123 -17.45 4.53 -19.71
N GLU A 124 -16.32 4.17 -20.32
CA GLU A 124 -16.09 4.30 -21.77
C GLU A 124 -17.10 3.46 -22.56
N GLN A 125 -17.34 2.21 -22.16
CA GLN A 125 -18.34 1.33 -22.78
C GLN A 125 -19.77 1.88 -22.67
N ILE A 126 -20.14 2.47 -21.54
CA ILE A 126 -21.45 3.11 -21.35
C ILE A 126 -21.58 4.31 -22.28
N LYS A 127 -20.54 5.16 -22.35
CA LYS A 127 -20.53 6.35 -23.20
C LYS A 127 -20.66 6.00 -24.69
N GLU A 128 -19.92 4.99 -25.15
CA GLU A 128 -20.00 4.48 -26.52
C GLU A 128 -21.39 3.93 -26.86
N MET A 129 -22.00 3.19 -25.93
CA MET A 129 -23.36 2.66 -26.08
C MET A 129 -24.42 3.78 -26.16
N GLU A 130 -24.27 4.84 -25.37
CA GLU A 130 -25.16 6.01 -25.43
C GLU A 130 -25.03 6.76 -26.76
N GLU A 131 -23.82 6.87 -27.29
CA GLU A 131 -23.54 7.52 -28.58
C GLU A 131 -24.18 6.75 -29.74
N LEU A 132 -24.02 5.41 -29.78
CA LEU A 132 -24.66 4.53 -30.77
C LEU A 132 -26.19 4.61 -30.74
N LYS A 133 -26.80 4.74 -29.56
CA LYS A 133 -28.26 4.90 -29.43
C LYS A 133 -28.73 6.24 -30.01
N ARG A 134 -27.95 7.31 -29.88
CA ARG A 134 -28.29 8.64 -30.44
C ARG A 134 -28.28 8.62 -31.98
N THR A 135 -27.33 7.90 -32.58
CA THR A 135 -27.22 7.82 -34.05
C THR A 135 -28.28 6.91 -34.68
N ASN A 136 -28.81 5.94 -33.94
CA ASN A 136 -29.79 4.97 -34.47
C ASN A 136 -31.26 5.41 -34.38
N SER A 137 -31.56 6.55 -33.73
CA SER A 137 -32.95 7.03 -33.60
C SER A 137 -33.51 7.68 -34.88
N GLY A 138 -32.73 7.72 -35.97
CA GLY A 138 -33.13 8.26 -37.28
C GLY A 138 -33.41 7.24 -38.38
N ASN A 139 -33.07 5.95 -38.20
CA ASN A 139 -33.38 4.90 -39.17
C ASN A 139 -33.85 3.65 -38.41
N SER A 140 -35.17 3.52 -38.32
CA SER A 140 -35.82 2.29 -37.87
C SER A 140 -35.57 1.19 -38.90
N ILE A 141 -35.47 -0.04 -38.38
CA ILE A 141 -35.55 -1.37 -39.03
C ILE A 141 -34.21 -2.15 -38.97
N ASP A 142 -34.28 -3.21 -38.15
CA ASP A 142 -33.49 -4.46 -38.15
C ASP A 142 -31.98 -4.40 -37.91
N ASN A 143 -31.56 -4.56 -36.64
CA ASN A 143 -30.35 -5.35 -36.36
C ASN A 143 -30.27 -5.83 -34.89
N ALA A 144 -31.11 -6.80 -34.56
CA ALA A 144 -31.11 -7.50 -33.27
C ALA A 144 -30.35 -8.84 -33.35
N MET A 145 -29.10 -8.85 -33.81
CA MET A 145 -28.23 -10.05 -33.73
C MET A 145 -26.79 -9.65 -34.05
N ARG A 146 -25.92 -9.34 -33.05
CA ARG A 146 -24.44 -9.51 -33.16
C ARG A 146 -23.56 -9.02 -31.99
N VAL A 147 -23.88 -9.29 -30.72
CA VAL A 147 -22.89 -9.03 -29.65
C VAL A 147 -22.83 -10.17 -28.62
N SER A 148 -22.18 -11.28 -28.96
CA SER A 148 -21.91 -12.38 -28.01
C SER A 148 -20.53 -13.06 -28.13
N ALA A 149 -19.55 -12.51 -28.87
CA ALA A 149 -18.36 -13.28 -29.27
C ALA A 149 -16.98 -12.62 -29.06
N LEU A 150 -16.73 -11.88 -27.96
CA LEU A 150 -15.35 -11.36 -27.69
C LEU A 150 -14.86 -11.43 -26.23
N TYR A 151 -15.53 -12.16 -25.33
CA TYR A 151 -15.01 -12.37 -23.97
C TYR A 151 -14.13 -13.63 -23.89
N GLY A 152 -12.99 -13.60 -24.60
CA GLY A 152 -11.90 -14.54 -24.40
C GLY A 152 -11.14 -14.21 -23.10
N SER A 153 -11.16 -15.14 -22.15
CA SER A 153 -10.35 -15.08 -20.92
C SER A 153 -8.87 -15.27 -21.24
N PRO A 154 -7.97 -14.35 -20.87
CA PRO A 154 -6.54 -14.59 -20.96
C PRO A 154 -6.10 -15.52 -19.82
N THR A 155 -5.52 -16.67 -20.18
CA THR A 155 -4.78 -17.54 -19.28
C THR A 155 -3.53 -16.81 -18.79
N ARG A 156 -3.25 -16.93 -17.49
CA ARG A 156 -2.24 -16.17 -16.75
C ARG A 156 -1.03 -17.08 -16.50
N SER A 157 0.08 -16.83 -17.19
CA SER A 157 1.41 -17.34 -16.85
C SER A 157 2.16 -16.25 -16.08
N THR A 158 2.35 -16.44 -14.77
CA THR A 158 3.21 -15.59 -13.94
C THR A 158 4.54 -16.30 -13.72
N SER A 159 5.54 -15.95 -14.51
CA SER A 159 6.95 -16.18 -14.20
C SER A 159 7.45 -15.01 -13.34
N THR A 160 7.48 -15.20 -12.02
CA THR A 160 8.18 -14.28 -11.11
C THR A 160 9.67 -14.63 -11.11
N ALA A 161 10.42 -14.09 -12.08
CA ALA A 161 11.88 -14.04 -11.98
C ALA A 161 12.25 -12.93 -10.98
N SER A 162 12.46 -13.33 -9.72
CA SER A 162 13.05 -12.48 -8.69
C SER A 162 14.55 -12.38 -8.96
N SER A 163 14.95 -11.36 -9.71
CA SER A 163 16.37 -11.03 -9.92
C SER A 163 16.92 -10.45 -8.62
N ARG A 164 17.85 -11.16 -7.98
CA ARG A 164 18.59 -10.67 -6.82
C ARG A 164 19.62 -9.66 -7.29
N CYS A 165 19.61 -8.47 -6.69
CA CYS A 165 20.72 -7.53 -6.80
C CYS A 165 21.86 -8.09 -5.94
N VAL A 166 22.93 -8.54 -6.60
CA VAL A 166 24.21 -8.83 -5.96
C VAL A 166 24.97 -7.51 -5.93
N SER A 167 25.14 -6.95 -4.75
CA SER A 167 26.15 -5.92 -4.53
C SER A 167 27.52 -6.58 -4.63
N PRO A 168 28.50 -6.01 -5.35
CA PRO A 168 29.88 -6.43 -5.21
C PRO A 168 30.40 -5.81 -3.92
N ASP A 169 30.40 -6.58 -2.82
CA ASP A 169 31.23 -6.44 -1.61
C ASP A 169 30.58 -7.27 -0.47
N ASP A 170 30.71 -8.61 -0.48
CA ASP A 170 30.27 -9.47 0.64
C ASP A 170 31.18 -10.71 0.80
N ASP A 171 32.09 -10.65 1.77
CA ASP A 171 32.79 -11.81 2.36
C ASP A 171 32.00 -12.37 3.59
N GLU A 172 30.70 -12.08 3.68
CA GLU A 172 29.87 -12.31 4.89
C GLU A 172 28.75 -13.36 4.68
N THR A 173 28.74 -14.07 3.55
CA THR A 173 27.61 -14.97 3.19
C THR A 173 27.66 -16.36 3.83
N ASN A 174 28.74 -16.71 4.54
CA ASN A 174 28.86 -18.03 5.18
C ASN A 174 28.21 -18.10 6.57
N GLN A 175 28.04 -16.99 7.30
CA GLN A 175 27.48 -17.02 8.66
C GLN A 175 25.94 -17.14 8.69
N ILE A 176 25.25 -16.70 7.63
CA ILE A 176 23.78 -16.70 7.55
C ILE A 176 23.22 -18.11 7.28
N LYS A 177 23.97 -18.97 6.58
CA LYS A 177 23.52 -20.34 6.30
C LYS A 177 23.45 -21.18 7.59
N ASP A 178 24.38 -20.95 8.50
CA ASP A 178 24.47 -21.68 9.77
C ASP A 178 23.36 -21.27 10.74
N THR A 179 23.01 -19.98 10.78
CA THR A 179 21.93 -19.48 11.64
C THR A 179 20.53 -19.93 11.18
N LEU A 180 20.31 -19.98 9.86
CA LEU A 180 19.05 -20.49 9.30
C LEU A 180 18.92 -22.01 9.48
N SER A 181 20.04 -22.73 9.36
CA SER A 181 20.09 -24.17 9.65
C SER A 181 19.79 -24.46 11.12
N LEU A 182 20.38 -23.70 12.05
CA LEU A 182 20.14 -23.80 13.48
C LEU A 182 18.67 -23.49 13.85
N LEU A 183 18.09 -22.46 13.22
CA LEU A 183 16.67 -22.12 13.40
C LEU A 183 15.76 -23.24 12.89
N MET A 184 15.98 -23.76 11.68
CA MET A 184 15.19 -24.85 11.12
C MET A 184 15.32 -26.15 11.93
N SER A 185 16.48 -26.39 12.56
CA SER A 185 16.68 -27.53 13.45
C SER A 185 15.96 -27.37 14.79
N ALA A 186 15.75 -26.14 15.28
CA ALA A 186 14.98 -25.88 16.49
C ALA A 186 13.46 -26.05 16.29
N PHE A 187 12.98 -26.01 15.04
CA PHE A 187 11.55 -26.07 14.70
C PHE A 187 11.05 -27.44 14.20
N GLY A 188 11.86 -28.50 14.12
CA GLY A 188 11.40 -29.71 13.42
C GLY A 188 12.02 -31.05 13.78
N SER A 189 11.50 -31.70 14.82
CA SER A 189 11.51 -33.17 14.93
C SER A 189 10.10 -33.78 15.11
N GLY A 190 9.03 -33.01 14.85
CA GLY A 190 7.65 -33.42 15.18
C GLY A 190 6.63 -33.34 14.05
N ILE A 191 7.04 -33.22 12.78
CA ILE A 191 6.12 -33.20 11.64
C ILE A 191 6.09 -34.59 11.02
N ASN A 192 5.09 -35.40 11.38
CA ASN A 192 4.83 -36.64 10.64
C ASN A 192 4.39 -36.27 9.23
N LYS A 193 4.94 -36.94 8.21
CA LYS A 193 4.68 -36.65 6.78
C LYS A 193 3.22 -36.83 6.33
N GLY A 194 2.28 -37.13 7.24
CA GLY A 194 0.86 -37.31 6.97
C GLY A 194 -0.07 -36.30 7.65
N ASP A 195 0.44 -35.41 8.52
CA ASP A 195 -0.44 -34.52 9.27
C ASP A 195 -0.73 -33.23 8.47
N ASN A 196 -2.00 -32.98 8.18
CA ASN A 196 -2.46 -31.77 7.51
C ASN A 196 -2.24 -30.55 8.43
N PRO A 197 -1.37 -29.58 8.08
CA PRO A 197 -1.02 -28.46 8.96
C PRO A 197 -2.17 -27.47 9.17
N PHE A 198 -3.27 -27.62 8.43
CA PHE A 198 -4.47 -26.80 8.53
C PHE A 198 -5.63 -27.48 9.25
N GLU A 199 -5.48 -28.75 9.65
CA GLU A 199 -6.50 -29.40 10.47
C GLU A 199 -6.26 -29.08 11.95
N PRO A 200 -7.26 -28.50 12.65
CA PRO A 200 -7.14 -28.20 14.06
C PRO A 200 -6.97 -29.52 14.82
N ARG A 201 -5.90 -29.60 15.62
CA ARG A 201 -5.70 -30.78 16.48
C ARG A 201 -6.92 -30.94 17.40
N PRO A 202 -7.51 -32.14 17.49
CA PRO A 202 -8.63 -32.37 18.39
C PRO A 202 -8.19 -32.05 19.82
N LEU A 203 -9.08 -31.38 20.55
CA LEU A 203 -8.83 -31.05 21.95
C LEU A 203 -8.65 -32.37 22.74
N PRO A 204 -7.68 -32.43 23.67
CA PRO A 204 -7.56 -33.60 24.54
C PRO A 204 -8.87 -33.79 25.31
N PRO A 205 -9.27 -35.04 25.60
CA PRO A 205 -10.47 -35.31 26.39
C PRO A 205 -10.36 -34.55 27.71
N SER A 206 -11.37 -33.73 27.99
CA SER A 206 -11.43 -32.88 29.18
C SER A 206 -11.12 -33.71 30.42
N MET A 207 -10.01 -33.41 31.09
CA MET A 207 -9.80 -33.90 32.44
C MET A 207 -10.92 -33.32 33.30
N ASP A 208 -11.72 -34.22 33.85
CA ASP A 208 -12.83 -33.89 34.73
C ASP A 208 -12.27 -33.24 36.01
N LEU A 209 -12.30 -31.90 36.04
CA LEU A 209 -11.82 -31.07 37.15
C LEU A 209 -12.80 -31.02 38.33
N SER A 210 -13.89 -31.80 38.30
CA SER A 210 -14.93 -31.81 39.35
C SER A 210 -14.43 -32.25 40.73
N ASN A 211 -13.24 -32.85 40.85
CA ASN A 211 -12.70 -33.34 42.13
C ASN A 211 -11.72 -32.38 42.85
N GLN A 212 -11.41 -31.20 42.32
CA GLN A 212 -10.32 -30.36 42.87
C GLN A 212 -10.74 -29.15 43.71
N LEU A 213 -12.04 -28.93 43.92
CA LEU A 213 -12.54 -27.83 44.77
C LEU A 213 -13.31 -28.36 45.98
N ARG A 214 -12.65 -29.08 46.88
CA ARG A 214 -13.12 -29.20 48.27
C ARG A 214 -12.55 -28.04 49.06
N PHE A 215 -13.40 -27.05 49.35
CA PHE A 215 -13.10 -25.98 50.29
C PHE A 215 -13.14 -26.54 51.72
N GLU A 216 -12.00 -26.51 52.42
CA GLU A 216 -11.92 -26.77 53.85
C GLU A 216 -12.50 -25.57 54.63
N PRO A 217 -13.46 -25.77 55.56
CA PRO A 217 -14.02 -24.68 56.34
C PRO A 217 -13.03 -24.19 57.41
N LEU A 218 -12.81 -22.87 57.43
CA LEU A 218 -11.97 -22.19 58.42
C LEU A 218 -12.56 -22.34 59.83
N ARG A 219 -11.80 -23.00 60.73
CA ARG A 219 -12.11 -23.07 62.15
C ARG A 219 -11.76 -21.73 62.82
N PHE A 220 -12.77 -21.08 63.39
CA PHE A 220 -12.56 -19.94 64.29
C PHE A 220 -12.24 -20.46 65.70
N ALA A 221 -11.10 -20.02 66.25
CA ALA A 221 -10.73 -20.24 67.64
C ALA A 221 -11.40 -19.18 68.54
N VAL A 222 -11.93 -19.63 69.67
CA VAL A 222 -12.63 -18.85 70.72
C VAL A 222 -11.63 -18.11 71.60
#